data_AF-A0A7S1H5L7-F1
#
_entry.id   AF-A0A7S1H5L7-F1
#
_cell.length_a   1.000
_cell.length_b   1.000
_cell.length_c   1.000
_cell.angle_alpha   90.00
_cell.angle_beta   90.00
_cell.angle_gamma   90.00
#
_symmetry.space_group_name_H-M   'P 1'
#
loop_
_entity.id
_entity.type
_entity.pdbx_description
1 polymer ?
#
loop_
_entity_poly.entity_id
_entity_poly.type
_entity_poly.pdbx_seq_one_letter_code
_entity_poly.pdbx_strand_id
1 'polypeptide(L)'
;KNSRRLKRVTQRACEDWRAPDTFLEFHPAFPETGVRLDFTFNWQKPTEIASRIQSIMPPDTAGAFSAFGWDAVNVVVQGLIELEERPNLVKLTKYIEGGIEPVLEGTLRRHYERTLGANWRELPEMKKLLHDAHRGNLKRPSEAASADLLAFVAYYEHHVAQSQRNKVLDAQVRP
;
A
#
# COMPACT_ATOMS: atom_id res chain seq x y z
N LYS A 1 -25.08 16.78 11.75
CA LYS A 1 -26.33 16.87 12.56
C LYS A 1 -26.83 15.45 12.83
N ASN A 2 -26.71 14.93 14.06
CA ASN A 2 -27.28 13.62 14.43
C ASN A 2 -28.76 13.79 14.81
N SER A 3 -29.67 13.33 13.96
CA SER A 3 -31.11 13.43 14.20
C SER A 3 -31.62 12.20 14.97
N ARG A 4 -31.78 12.33 16.29
CA ARG A 4 -32.40 11.29 17.14
C ARG A 4 -33.78 10.86 16.64
N ARG A 5 -34.53 11.80 16.05
CA ARG A 5 -35.84 11.53 15.45
C ARG A 5 -35.73 10.63 14.22
N LEU A 6 -34.78 10.90 13.32
CA LEU A 6 -34.57 10.08 12.13
C LEU A 6 -34.23 8.64 12.52
N LYS A 7 -33.28 8.46 13.44
CA LYS A 7 -32.91 7.14 13.98
C LYS A 7 -34.14 6.37 14.47
N ARG A 8 -34.96 6.98 15.34
CA ARG A 8 -36.14 6.33 15.92
C ARG A 8 -37.16 5.92 14.85
N VAL A 9 -37.42 6.80 13.89
CA VAL A 9 -38.39 6.51 12.81
C VAL A 9 -37.88 5.39 11.91
N THR A 10 -36.59 5.38 11.56
CA THR A 10 -35.99 4.32 10.75
C THR A 10 -35.95 2.99 11.49
N GLN A 11 -35.58 2.99 12.78
CA GLN A 11 -35.63 1.79 13.63
C GLN A 11 -37.04 1.21 13.69
N ARG A 12 -38.04 2.06 13.94
CA ARG A 12 -39.43 1.61 14.00
C ARG A 12 -39.92 1.02 12.68
N ALA A 13 -39.58 1.65 11.56
CA ALA A 13 -39.92 1.12 10.24
C ALA A 13 -39.26 -0.24 9.96
N CYS A 14 -38.02 -0.46 10.43
CA CYS A 14 -37.38 -1.77 10.34
C CYS A 14 -38.08 -2.81 11.23
N GLU A 15 -38.47 -2.45 12.46
CA GLU A 15 -39.21 -3.35 13.36
C GLU A 15 -40.56 -3.77 12.78
N ASP A 16 -41.29 -2.83 12.16
CA ASP A 16 -42.64 -3.09 11.66
C ASP A 16 -42.62 -3.91 10.34
N TRP A 17 -41.56 -3.81 9.52
CA TRP A 17 -41.58 -4.28 8.12
C TRP A 17 -40.39 -5.12 7.66
N ARG A 18 -39.39 -5.36 8.51
CA ARG A 18 -38.17 -6.12 8.15
C ARG A 18 -37.88 -7.22 9.15
N ALA A 19 -36.95 -8.11 8.79
CA ALA A 19 -36.46 -9.14 9.70
C ALA A 19 -35.70 -8.48 10.89
N PRO A 20 -35.61 -9.17 12.04
CA PRO A 20 -34.71 -8.78 13.12
C PRO A 20 -33.29 -8.46 12.60
N ASP A 21 -32.60 -7.55 13.28
CA ASP A 21 -31.21 -7.12 12.97
C ASP A 21 -31.00 -6.43 11.62
N THR A 22 -32.06 -6.04 10.91
CA THR A 22 -31.95 -5.30 9.64
C THR A 22 -31.45 -3.85 9.83
N PHE A 23 -31.76 -3.22 10.96
CA PHE A 23 -31.35 -1.85 11.21
C PHE A 23 -29.86 -1.80 11.55
N LEU A 24 -29.08 -1.11 10.71
CA LEU A 24 -27.65 -0.89 10.89
C LEU A 24 -27.37 0.61 11.02
N GLU A 25 -26.53 0.98 11.98
CA GLU A 25 -26.13 2.36 12.22
C GLU A 25 -24.60 2.46 12.27
N PHE A 26 -24.04 3.45 11.59
CA PHE A 26 -22.64 3.85 11.78
C PHE A 26 -22.61 5.07 12.73
N HIS A 27 -21.96 4.93 13.88
CA HIS A 27 -21.79 6.02 14.85
C HIS A 27 -20.31 6.30 15.12
N PRO A 28 -19.72 7.39 14.59
CA PRO A 28 -18.27 7.62 14.67
C PRO A 28 -17.73 7.82 16.09
N ALA A 29 -18.56 8.31 17.02
CA ALA A 29 -18.15 8.52 18.42
C ALA A 29 -18.48 7.34 19.38
N PHE A 30 -19.22 6.33 18.91
CA PHE A 30 -19.60 5.14 19.71
C PHE A 30 -19.45 3.88 18.84
N PRO A 31 -18.23 3.57 18.37
CA PRO A 31 -17.97 2.49 17.42
C PRO A 31 -18.35 1.10 17.96
N GLU A 32 -18.50 0.92 19.26
CA GLU A 32 -18.95 -0.30 19.93
C GLU A 32 -20.45 -0.58 19.73
N THR A 33 -21.24 0.44 19.39
CA THR A 33 -22.70 0.34 19.24
C THR A 33 -23.18 0.28 17.79
N GLY A 34 -22.27 0.50 16.84
CA GLY A 34 -22.59 0.61 15.41
C GLY A 34 -21.82 -0.39 14.55
N VAL A 35 -22.15 -0.39 13.25
CA VAL A 35 -21.39 -1.14 12.25
C VAL A 35 -20.02 -0.51 12.03
N ARG A 36 -19.06 -1.35 11.62
CA ARG A 36 -17.72 -0.92 11.23
C ARG A 36 -17.64 -0.81 9.72
N LEU A 37 -17.00 0.25 9.23
CA LEU A 37 -16.78 0.47 7.81
C LEU A 37 -15.29 0.28 7.49
N ASP A 38 -14.99 -0.54 6.50
CA ASP A 38 -13.66 -0.69 5.93
C ASP A 38 -13.70 -0.38 4.43
N PHE A 39 -13.29 0.84 4.09
CA PHE A 39 -13.26 1.34 2.71
C PHE A 39 -12.15 0.72 1.86
N THR A 40 -11.28 -0.09 2.47
CA THR A 40 -10.19 -0.82 1.79
C THR A 40 -10.49 -2.31 1.63
N PHE A 41 -11.62 -2.80 2.17
CA PHE A 41 -11.97 -4.23 2.14
C PHE A 41 -12.31 -4.72 0.74
N ASN A 42 -13.31 -4.10 0.11
CA ASN A 42 -13.85 -4.54 -1.17
C ASN A 42 -13.36 -3.63 -2.28
N TRP A 43 -12.73 -4.19 -3.31
CA TRP A 43 -12.26 -3.51 -4.51
C TRP A 43 -12.24 -4.51 -5.67
N GLN A 44 -12.52 -4.06 -6.89
CA GLN A 44 -12.35 -4.89 -8.10
C GLN A 44 -11.00 -4.62 -8.75
N LYS A 45 -10.55 -3.36 -8.71
CA LYS A 45 -9.23 -2.92 -9.16
C LYS A 45 -8.43 -2.33 -8.00
N PRO A 46 -7.14 -2.66 -7.85
CA PRO A 46 -6.30 -2.12 -6.78
C PRO A 46 -6.30 -0.58 -6.70
N THR A 47 -6.35 0.07 -7.87
CA THR A 47 -6.37 1.54 -8.01
C THR A 47 -7.57 2.20 -7.34
N GLU A 48 -8.66 1.47 -7.10
CA GLU A 48 -9.84 2.01 -6.40
C GLU A 48 -9.50 2.49 -4.99
N ILE A 49 -8.57 1.84 -4.31
CA ILE A 49 -8.18 2.22 -2.95
C ILE A 49 -7.56 3.63 -2.96
N ALA A 50 -6.63 3.87 -3.88
CA ALA A 50 -6.01 5.19 -4.06
C ALA A 50 -7.05 6.25 -4.45
N SER A 51 -7.97 5.93 -5.36
CA SER A 51 -9.04 6.86 -5.78
C SER A 51 -10.01 7.19 -4.64
N ARG A 52 -10.34 6.23 -3.77
CA ARG A 52 -11.18 6.48 -2.58
C ARG A 52 -10.51 7.43 -1.60
N ILE A 53 -9.20 7.28 -1.36
CA ILE A 53 -8.43 8.20 -0.51
C ILE A 53 -8.32 9.58 -1.16
N GLN A 54 -8.05 9.64 -2.47
CA GLN A 54 -8.02 10.90 -3.21
C GLN A 54 -9.35 11.67 -3.14
N SER A 55 -10.49 10.97 -3.17
CA SER A 55 -11.81 11.60 -3.13
C SER A 55 -12.12 12.40 -1.85
N ILE A 56 -11.37 12.17 -0.78
CA ILE A 56 -11.52 12.90 0.50
C ILE A 56 -10.41 13.92 0.74
N MET A 57 -9.45 14.04 -0.18
CA MET A 57 -8.40 15.05 -0.08
C MET A 57 -8.97 16.45 -0.33
N PRO A 58 -8.40 17.49 0.29
CA PRO A 58 -8.80 18.87 0.02
C PRO A 58 -8.67 19.23 -1.47
N PRO A 59 -9.49 20.16 -1.99
CA PRO A 59 -9.35 20.64 -3.36
C PRO A 59 -7.94 21.15 -3.62
N ASP A 60 -7.34 20.69 -4.71
CA ASP A 60 -6.02 21.10 -5.17
C ASP A 60 -6.17 21.85 -6.50
N THR A 61 -5.90 23.16 -6.47
CA THR A 61 -6.06 24.06 -7.62
C THR A 61 -5.22 23.64 -8.83
N ALA A 62 -4.05 23.04 -8.60
CA ALA A 62 -3.15 22.60 -9.67
C ALA A 62 -3.25 21.08 -9.96
N GLY A 63 -3.90 20.32 -9.09
CA GLY A 63 -4.05 18.86 -9.19
C GLY A 63 -2.78 18.04 -8.93
N ALA A 64 -1.61 18.68 -8.81
CA ALA A 64 -0.32 18.01 -8.64
C ALA A 64 -0.18 17.30 -7.28
N PHE A 65 -0.65 17.92 -6.20
CA PHE A 65 -0.63 17.30 -4.87
C PHE A 65 -1.61 16.12 -4.80
N SER A 66 -2.80 16.27 -5.38
CA SER A 66 -3.79 15.18 -5.44
C SER A 66 -3.30 14.02 -6.30
N ALA A 67 -2.57 14.28 -7.38
CA ALA A 67 -1.98 13.26 -8.24
C ALA A 67 -0.84 12.53 -7.51
N PHE A 68 0.08 13.27 -6.88
CA PHE A 68 1.17 12.70 -6.08
C PHE A 68 0.63 11.80 -4.94
N GLY A 69 -0.37 12.27 -4.19
CA GLY A 69 -0.96 11.48 -3.12
C GLY A 69 -1.64 10.20 -3.63
N TRP A 70 -2.27 10.25 -4.80
CA TRP A 70 -2.83 9.07 -5.45
C TRP A 70 -1.74 8.09 -5.86
N ASP A 71 -0.66 8.56 -6.49
CA ASP A 71 0.46 7.73 -6.93
C ASP A 71 1.13 7.06 -5.73
N ALA A 72 1.46 7.80 -4.67
CA ALA A 72 2.09 7.27 -3.47
C ALA A 72 1.26 6.13 -2.85
N VAL A 73 -0.05 6.34 -2.69
CA VAL A 73 -0.96 5.30 -2.17
C VAL A 73 -1.03 4.11 -3.12
N ASN A 74 -1.17 4.34 -4.43
CA ASN A 74 -1.28 3.28 -5.41
C ASN A 74 -0.01 2.40 -5.43
N VAL A 75 1.18 3.00 -5.37
CA VAL A 75 2.46 2.28 -5.35
C VAL A 75 2.56 1.37 -4.11
N VAL A 76 2.16 1.84 -2.93
CA VAL A 76 2.08 1.02 -1.72
C VAL A 76 1.06 -0.11 -1.88
N VAL A 77 -0.15 0.18 -2.38
CA VAL A 77 -1.21 -0.82 -2.59
C VAL A 77 -0.73 -1.95 -3.51
N GLN A 78 -0.11 -1.61 -4.64
CA GLN A 78 0.42 -2.59 -5.58
C GLN A 78 1.52 -3.45 -4.93
N GLY A 79 2.39 -2.83 -4.14
CA GLY A 79 3.43 -3.56 -3.41
C GLY A 79 2.87 -4.53 -2.38
N LEU A 80 1.86 -4.12 -1.61
CA LEU A 80 1.18 -5.01 -0.67
C LEU A 80 0.52 -6.20 -1.39
N ILE A 81 -0.14 -5.96 -2.52
CA ILE A 81 -0.76 -7.04 -3.31
C ILE A 81 0.28 -8.02 -3.85
N GLU A 82 1.41 -7.52 -4.36
CA GLU A 82 2.52 -8.38 -4.81
C GLU A 82 3.11 -9.19 -3.65
N LEU A 83 3.06 -8.69 -2.43
CA LEU A 83 3.44 -9.40 -1.21
C LEU A 83 2.34 -10.32 -0.66
N GLU A 84 1.22 -10.49 -1.37
CA GLU A 84 0.02 -11.20 -0.89
C GLU A 84 -0.53 -10.65 0.43
N GLU A 85 -0.20 -9.39 0.73
CA GLU A 85 -0.70 -8.66 1.86
C GLU A 85 -1.91 -7.84 1.47
N ARG A 86 -3.02 -8.05 2.18
CA ARG A 86 -4.19 -7.20 1.98
C ARG A 86 -3.89 -5.75 2.40
N PRO A 87 -4.15 -4.75 1.54
CA PRO A 87 -4.08 -3.34 1.91
C PRO A 87 -5.13 -2.98 2.97
N ASN A 88 -4.74 -2.14 3.93
CA ASN A 88 -5.65 -1.51 4.88
C ASN A 88 -5.10 -0.15 5.33
N LEU A 89 -5.94 0.68 5.92
CA LEU A 89 -5.55 2.04 6.32
C LEU A 89 -4.32 2.07 7.24
N VAL A 90 -4.19 1.12 8.18
CA VAL A 90 -3.03 1.05 9.10
C VAL A 90 -1.73 0.81 8.33
N LYS A 91 -1.73 -0.13 7.38
CA LYS A 91 -0.55 -0.40 6.54
C LYS A 91 -0.25 0.76 5.61
N LEU A 92 -1.28 1.37 5.01
CA LEU A 92 -1.09 2.53 4.14
C LEU A 92 -0.47 3.69 4.91
N THR A 93 -1.00 4.06 6.07
CA THR A 93 -0.39 5.09 6.94
C THR A 93 1.04 4.74 7.30
N LYS A 94 1.30 3.49 7.74
CA LYS A 94 2.66 3.04 8.09
C LYS A 94 3.67 3.27 6.96
N TYR A 95 3.35 2.88 5.72
CA TYR A 95 4.31 2.94 4.62
C TYR A 95 4.35 4.29 3.90
N ILE A 96 3.29 5.09 3.99
CA ILE A 96 3.30 6.47 3.49
C ILE A 96 4.11 7.37 4.41
N GLU A 97 3.98 7.22 5.73
CA GLU A 97 4.70 8.06 6.70
C GLU A 97 6.09 7.52 7.04
N GLY A 98 6.22 6.20 7.16
CA GLY A 98 7.47 5.52 7.56
C GLY A 98 8.35 5.07 6.39
N GLY A 99 7.90 5.28 5.15
CA GLY A 99 8.63 4.91 3.94
C GLY A 99 8.25 3.54 3.36
N ILE A 100 8.41 3.42 2.04
CA ILE A 100 8.04 2.24 1.25
C ILE A 100 9.12 1.15 1.24
N GLU A 101 10.30 1.44 1.78
CA GLU A 101 11.50 0.61 1.74
C GLU A 101 11.24 -0.87 2.12
N PRO A 102 10.48 -1.19 3.18
CA PRO A 102 10.20 -2.59 3.52
C PRO A 102 9.34 -3.30 2.47
N VAL A 103 8.41 -2.57 1.84
CA VAL A 103 7.56 -3.10 0.78
C VAL A 103 8.40 -3.35 -0.47
N LEU A 104 9.23 -2.37 -0.86
CA LEU A 104 10.12 -2.48 -2.01
C LEU A 104 11.15 -3.62 -1.84
N GLU A 105 11.73 -3.78 -0.64
CA GLU A 105 12.67 -4.88 -0.39
C GLU A 105 12.00 -6.24 -0.56
N GLY A 106 10.79 -6.39 0.00
CA GLY A 106 10.02 -7.62 -0.12
C GLY A 106 9.62 -7.94 -1.56
N THR A 107 9.16 -6.95 -2.31
CA THR A 107 8.74 -7.13 -3.71
C THR A 107 9.93 -7.44 -4.61
N LEU A 108 11.10 -6.81 -4.40
CA LEU A 108 12.34 -7.13 -5.11
C LEU A 108 12.80 -8.56 -4.81
N ARG A 109 12.79 -8.97 -3.54
CA ARG A 109 13.11 -10.33 -3.12
C ARG A 109 12.24 -11.36 -3.84
N ARG A 110 10.92 -11.17 -3.80
CA ARG A 110 9.96 -12.06 -4.48
C ARG A 110 10.18 -12.08 -5.99
N HIS A 111 10.47 -10.93 -6.58
CA HIS A 111 10.78 -10.82 -8.00
C HIS A 111 12.01 -11.65 -8.38
N TYR A 112 13.12 -11.53 -7.63
CA TYR A 112 14.33 -12.32 -7.89
C TYR A 112 14.14 -13.81 -7.67
N GLU A 113 13.43 -14.21 -6.62
CA GLU A 113 13.11 -15.63 -6.39
C GLU A 113 12.35 -16.23 -7.58
N ARG A 114 11.42 -15.45 -8.15
CA ARG A 114 10.61 -15.88 -9.31
C ARG A 114 11.38 -15.88 -10.63
N THR A 115 12.24 -14.89 -10.86
CA THR A 115 12.90 -14.71 -12.17
C THR A 115 14.28 -15.36 -12.26
N LEU A 116 15.01 -15.39 -11.15
CA LEU A 116 16.39 -15.88 -11.06
C LEU A 116 16.50 -17.22 -10.29
N GLY A 117 15.44 -17.64 -9.60
CA GLY A 117 15.37 -18.90 -8.86
C GLY A 117 15.90 -18.82 -7.43
N ALA A 118 15.86 -19.94 -6.70
CA ALA A 118 16.12 -19.97 -5.25
C ALA A 118 17.52 -19.48 -4.82
N ASN A 119 18.53 -19.61 -5.70
CA ASN A 119 19.91 -19.23 -5.41
C ASN A 119 20.27 -17.84 -5.97
N TRP A 120 19.29 -16.97 -6.22
CA TRP A 120 19.53 -15.63 -6.77
C TRP A 120 20.52 -14.80 -5.92
N ARG A 121 20.54 -15.01 -4.60
CA ARG A 121 21.52 -14.36 -3.69
C ARG A 121 22.96 -14.82 -3.94
N GLU A 122 23.14 -15.99 -4.53
CA GLU A 122 24.46 -16.58 -4.77
C GLU A 122 25.11 -16.12 -6.08
N LEU A 123 24.36 -15.40 -6.93
CA LEU A 123 24.85 -14.84 -8.18
C LEU A 123 26.06 -13.92 -7.89
N PRO A 124 27.16 -14.03 -8.65
CA PRO A 124 28.39 -13.27 -8.38
C PRO A 124 28.15 -11.76 -8.26
N GLU A 125 27.32 -11.20 -9.13
CA GLU A 125 26.97 -9.78 -9.18
C GLU A 125 26.16 -9.36 -7.96
N MET A 126 25.16 -10.17 -7.57
CA MET A 126 24.33 -9.92 -6.38
C MET A 126 25.17 -9.99 -5.10
N LYS A 127 26.01 -11.03 -4.94
CA LYS A 127 26.92 -11.17 -3.80
C LYS A 127 27.85 -9.97 -3.66
N LYS A 128 28.42 -9.51 -4.77
CA LYS A 128 29.30 -8.35 -4.77
C LYS A 128 28.56 -7.10 -4.28
N LEU A 129 27.37 -6.83 -4.81
CA LEU A 129 26.55 -5.69 -4.40
C LEU A 129 26.14 -5.76 -2.92
N LEU A 130 25.73 -6.95 -2.44
CA LEU A 130 25.42 -7.18 -1.03
C LEU A 130 26.63 -6.87 -0.14
N HIS A 131 27.80 -7.39 -0.49
CA HIS A 131 29.03 -7.14 0.26
C HIS A 131 29.42 -5.65 0.28
N ASP A 132 29.30 -4.97 -0.85
CA ASP A 132 29.60 -3.53 -0.94
C ASP A 132 28.58 -2.69 -0.15
N ALA A 133 27.30 -3.07 -0.13
CA ALA A 133 26.27 -2.37 0.63
C ALA A 133 26.51 -2.46 2.15
N HIS A 134 26.89 -3.63 2.66
CA HIS A 134 27.16 -3.84 4.08
C HIS A 134 28.42 -3.12 4.55
N ARG A 135 29.39 -2.89 3.66
CA ARG A 135 30.57 -2.06 3.96
C ARG A 135 30.29 -0.55 3.91
N GLY A 136 29.07 -0.15 3.54
CA GLY A 136 28.69 1.26 3.41
C GLY A 136 29.20 1.92 2.13
N ASN A 137 29.58 1.15 1.11
CA ASN A 137 30.08 1.68 -0.16
C ASN A 137 28.95 2.13 -1.10
N LEU A 138 27.69 1.79 -0.80
CA LEU A 138 26.53 2.28 -1.53
C LEU A 138 25.88 3.47 -0.80
N LYS A 139 25.49 4.48 -1.57
CA LYS A 139 24.80 5.66 -1.06
C LYS A 139 23.42 5.27 -0.52
N ARG A 140 23.16 5.61 0.75
CA ARG A 140 21.84 5.45 1.38
C ARG A 140 20.94 6.63 1.02
N PRO A 141 19.79 6.40 0.36
CA PRO A 141 18.84 7.48 0.06
C PRO A 141 18.01 7.87 1.28
N SER A 142 17.76 6.94 2.21
CA SER A 142 17.01 7.16 3.46
C SER A 142 17.61 6.33 4.60
N GLU A 143 17.29 6.70 5.86
CA GLU A 143 17.65 5.89 7.04
C GLU A 143 16.86 4.58 7.14
N ALA A 144 15.67 4.53 6.54
CA ALA A 144 14.82 3.34 6.50
C ALA A 144 15.36 2.26 5.53
N ALA A 145 16.22 2.63 4.58
CA ALA A 145 16.79 1.71 3.61
C ALA A 145 17.84 0.77 4.23
N SER A 146 17.56 -0.53 4.20
CA SER A 146 18.50 -1.57 4.62
C SER A 146 19.68 -1.69 3.63
N ALA A 147 20.81 -2.27 4.08
CA ALA A 147 21.93 -2.57 3.18
C ALA A 147 21.51 -3.56 2.07
N ASP A 148 20.70 -4.56 2.40
CA ASP A 148 20.12 -5.52 1.43
C ASP A 148 19.33 -4.78 0.35
N LEU A 149 18.47 -3.84 0.76
CA LEU A 149 17.66 -3.05 -0.18
C LEU A 149 18.53 -2.25 -1.17
N LEU A 150 19.62 -1.63 -0.71
CA LEU A 150 20.53 -0.90 -1.61
C LEU A 150 21.11 -1.83 -2.68
N ALA A 151 21.54 -3.03 -2.28
CA ALA A 151 22.08 -4.02 -3.20
C ALA A 151 21.01 -4.50 -4.20
N PHE A 152 19.79 -4.72 -3.72
CA PHE A 152 18.67 -5.13 -4.57
C PHE A 152 18.33 -4.05 -5.60
N VAL A 153 18.13 -2.81 -5.17
CA VAL A 153 17.86 -1.70 -6.10
C VAL A 153 18.99 -1.56 -7.12
N ALA A 154 20.25 -1.58 -6.69
CA ALA A 154 21.39 -1.50 -7.61
C ALA A 154 21.41 -2.66 -8.61
N TYR A 155 21.10 -3.89 -8.17
CA TYR A 155 21.00 -5.03 -9.07
C TYR A 155 19.85 -4.87 -10.07
N TYR A 156 18.67 -4.45 -9.60
CA TYR A 156 17.50 -4.20 -10.44
C TYR A 156 17.79 -3.17 -11.53
N GLU A 157 18.45 -2.07 -11.18
CA GLU A 157 18.73 -0.97 -12.11
C GLU A 157 19.80 -1.31 -13.15
N HIS A 158 20.82 -2.10 -12.78
CA HIS A 158 21.99 -2.33 -13.65
C HIS A 158 21.99 -3.69 -14.34
N HIS A 159 21.34 -4.71 -13.77
CA HIS A 159 21.44 -6.10 -14.24
C HIS A 159 20.11 -6.67 -14.75
N VAL A 160 18.96 -6.13 -14.34
CA VAL A 160 17.66 -6.57 -14.88
C VAL A 160 17.37 -5.85 -16.19
N ALA A 161 17.28 -6.63 -17.27
CA ALA A 161 16.95 -6.13 -18.60
C ALA A 161 15.58 -5.45 -18.61
N GLN A 162 15.42 -4.39 -19.40
CA GLN A 162 14.19 -3.59 -19.43
C GLN A 162 12.94 -4.41 -19.80
N SER A 163 13.09 -5.47 -20.61
CA SER A 163 12.01 -6.40 -20.96
C SER A 163 11.56 -7.29 -19.80
N GLN A 164 12.39 -7.44 -18.77
CA GLN A 164 12.13 -8.26 -17.57
C GLN A 164 11.70 -7.41 -16.37
N ARG A 165 11.71 -6.08 -16.50
CA ARG A 165 11.31 -5.15 -15.43
C ARG A 165 9.81 -5.21 -15.17
N ASN A 166 9.46 -5.08 -13.90
CA ASN A 166 8.08 -5.01 -13.43
C ASN A 166 7.70 -3.54 -13.23
N LYS A 167 6.60 -3.11 -13.85
CA LYS A 167 6.09 -1.74 -13.74
C LYS A 167 5.83 -1.30 -12.29
N VAL A 168 5.40 -2.23 -11.43
CA VAL A 168 5.19 -1.96 -9.99
C VAL A 168 6.52 -1.66 -9.30
N LEU A 169 7.56 -2.45 -9.59
CA LEU A 169 8.90 -2.21 -9.04
C LEU A 169 9.51 -0.92 -9.59
N ASP A 170 9.33 -0.64 -10.88
CA ASP A 170 9.81 0.62 -11.48
C ASP A 170 9.20 1.85 -10.80
N ALA A 171 7.92 1.77 -10.43
CA ALA A 171 7.22 2.84 -9.70
C ALA A 171 7.64 2.92 -8.22
N GLN A 172 8.07 1.82 -7.60
CA GLN A 172 8.57 1.81 -6.22
C GLN A 172 10.01 2.29 -6.09
N VAL A 173 10.87 2.02 -7.10
CA VAL A 173 12.27 2.45 -7.13
C VAL A 173 12.40 3.96 -7.42
N ARG A 174 11.39 4.55 -8.05
CA ARG A 174 11.31 6.00 -8.36
C ARG A 174 10.13 6.68 -7.63
N PRO A 175 10.12 6.69 -6.29
CA PRO A 175 9.05 7.37 -5.54
C PRO A 175 9.06 8.89 -5.77
#